data_AF-A0A317KX87-F1
#
_entry.id   AF-A0A317KX87-F1
#
_cell.length_a   1.000
_cell.length_b   1.000
_cell.length_c   1.000
_cell.angle_alpha   90.00
_cell.angle_beta   90.00
_cell.angle_gamma   90.00
#
_symmetry.space_group_name_H-M   'P 1'
#
loop_
_entity.id
_entity.type
_entity.pdbx_description
1 polymer ?
#
loop_
_entity_poly.entity_id
_entity_poly.type
_entity_poly.pdbx_seq_one_letter_code
_entity_poly.pdbx_strand_id
1 'polypeptide(L)'
;MNFKSNRNINYGKKLDKRTKQRRMSTKKMMVASAAAVLIFSTGPATSSGILGKITNSSIEVQAASLGEVQLLTDVNITANLTENTDTYTLDLNLTGTGLADVELVSPDRVAVFYSPELADLLTVNAPANISVEILPITLSDLPVVEGTIGELTSTLNTTVGELVSAVDTILDNPLTAPLINVNGLEELETALEALNNVDNALADLLQYNDSVPVQVNPDGSIVVNFGDGLGNHLETAVQDVIIQLLNDVVSAISALEVEILGGSISVPLEPVKDMLTPLQNLIDNLSSGAIDLSNDLASAQVMGQTSVDLSATIPNPSGLSGDVPIYGAGISDSVIDLPLLSSLESGDSITFAEPVDTDGDGLTDEEEEQAGTDPNNPDTDGDGINDGDEVDNG
;
A
#
# COMPACT_ATOMS: atom_id res chain seq x y z
N MET A 1 -13.74 30.08 -19.03
CA MET A 1 -14.35 28.95 -19.78
C MET A 1 -13.71 27.66 -19.29
N ASN A 2 -14.51 26.63 -19.00
CA ASN A 2 -14.13 25.32 -18.45
C ASN A 2 -12.86 24.71 -19.06
N PHE A 3 -11.93 24.25 -18.21
CA PHE A 3 -10.99 23.18 -18.58
C PHE A 3 -10.91 22.12 -17.49
N LYS A 4 -11.71 21.06 -17.67
CA LYS A 4 -11.39 19.73 -17.14
C LYS A 4 -10.35 19.11 -18.08
N SER A 5 -9.13 18.89 -17.61
CA SER A 5 -8.19 17.99 -18.27
C SER A 5 -8.00 16.76 -17.40
N ASN A 6 -8.87 15.78 -17.58
CA ASN A 6 -8.75 14.48 -16.93
C ASN A 6 -7.67 13.69 -17.69
N ARG A 7 -6.42 13.75 -17.22
CA ARG A 7 -5.32 12.92 -17.75
C ARG A 7 -5.13 11.73 -16.81
N ASN A 8 -5.74 10.61 -17.17
CA ASN A 8 -5.59 9.32 -16.51
C ASN A 8 -4.17 8.80 -16.81
N ILE A 9 -3.22 9.05 -15.91
CA ILE A 9 -1.83 8.59 -16.03
C ILE A 9 -1.77 7.16 -15.49
N ASN A 10 -1.43 6.20 -16.36
CA ASN A 10 -1.25 4.80 -15.96
C ASN A 10 0.17 4.60 -15.38
N TYR A 11 0.27 4.52 -14.05
CA TYR A 11 1.53 4.48 -13.29
C TYR A 11 2.30 3.15 -13.41
N GLY A 12 1.65 2.05 -13.81
CA GLY A 12 2.26 0.71 -13.81
C GLY A 12 3.48 0.54 -14.74
N LYS A 13 3.58 1.31 -15.83
CA LYS A 13 4.69 1.18 -16.79
C LYS A 13 5.96 1.94 -16.42
N LYS A 14 5.91 2.87 -15.45
CA LYS A 14 7.08 3.65 -15.00
C LYS A 14 7.83 3.00 -13.84
N LEU A 15 7.13 2.22 -13.00
CA LEU A 15 7.72 1.44 -11.90
C LEU A 15 8.84 0.50 -12.39
N ASP A 16 8.60 -0.27 -13.45
CA ASP A 16 9.50 -1.35 -13.90
C ASP A 16 10.91 -0.87 -14.38
N LYS A 17 11.03 0.42 -14.73
CA LYS A 17 12.32 1.03 -15.10
C LYS A 17 13.14 1.46 -13.88
N ARG A 18 12.48 1.91 -12.80
CA ARG A 18 13.15 2.41 -11.57
C ARG A 18 13.54 1.26 -10.63
N THR A 19 12.75 0.19 -10.53
CA THR A 19 13.13 -1.04 -9.77
C THR A 19 14.39 -1.70 -10.33
N LYS A 20 14.57 -1.68 -11.66
CA LYS A 20 15.80 -2.18 -12.32
C LYS A 20 17.04 -1.34 -12.00
N GLN A 21 16.91 -0.03 -11.83
CA GLN A 21 18.02 0.85 -11.41
C GLN A 21 18.41 0.61 -9.95
N ARG A 22 17.45 0.40 -9.03
CA ARG A 22 17.73 0.07 -7.63
C ARG A 22 18.44 -1.29 -7.46
N ARG A 23 18.04 -2.33 -8.21
CA ARG A 23 18.70 -3.66 -8.19
C ARG A 23 20.18 -3.65 -8.62
N MET A 24 20.60 -2.65 -9.39
CA MET A 24 22.01 -2.50 -9.80
C MET A 24 22.88 -1.88 -8.69
N SER A 25 22.27 -1.12 -7.78
CA SER A 25 22.94 -0.46 -6.64
C SER A 25 23.14 -1.41 -5.44
N THR A 26 22.17 -2.31 -5.18
CA THR A 26 22.16 -3.19 -4.00
C THR A 26 23.03 -4.44 -4.10
N LYS A 27 23.78 -4.66 -5.19
CA LYS A 27 24.63 -5.86 -5.37
C LYS A 27 25.92 -5.90 -4.51
N LYS A 28 26.06 -5.04 -3.49
CA LYS A 28 27.17 -5.05 -2.53
C LYS A 28 26.68 -5.03 -1.08
N MET A 29 26.04 -6.10 -0.63
CA MET A 29 26.06 -6.53 0.78
C MET A 29 25.41 -7.92 0.88
N MET A 30 26.22 -8.96 0.74
CA MET A 30 25.91 -10.29 1.23
C MET A 30 26.73 -10.47 2.50
N VAL A 31 26.07 -10.43 3.67
CA VAL A 31 26.62 -11.01 4.89
C VAL A 31 25.70 -12.16 5.26
N ALA A 32 26.25 -13.36 5.14
CA ALA A 32 25.61 -14.61 5.52
C ALA A 32 25.44 -14.68 7.04
N SER A 33 24.21 -14.90 7.51
CA SER A 33 23.94 -15.36 8.87
C SER A 33 23.87 -16.89 8.84
N ALA A 34 24.97 -17.50 9.29
CA ALA A 34 25.13 -18.93 9.42
C ALA A 34 24.31 -19.50 10.58
N ALA A 35 23.73 -20.68 10.35
CA ALA A 35 23.15 -21.55 11.36
C ALA A 35 24.16 -21.90 12.48
N ALA A 36 23.75 -21.79 13.74
CA ALA A 36 24.50 -22.29 14.88
C ALA A 36 23.73 -23.43 15.56
N VAL A 37 24.05 -24.65 15.13
CA VAL A 37 23.82 -25.91 15.86
C VAL A 37 24.86 -26.00 16.99
N LEU A 38 24.46 -26.13 18.25
CA LEU A 38 25.38 -26.47 19.35
C LEU A 38 24.79 -27.49 20.35
N ILE A 39 25.06 -28.76 20.01
CA ILE A 39 25.57 -29.89 20.81
C ILE A 39 25.57 -29.77 22.35
N PHE A 40 25.00 -30.80 22.99
CA PHE A 40 25.06 -31.16 24.41
C PHE A 40 26.51 -31.29 24.97
N SER A 41 26.73 -30.79 26.19
CA SER A 41 27.75 -31.38 27.08
C SER A 41 27.30 -31.33 28.55
N THR A 42 27.52 -32.44 29.27
CA THR A 42 27.14 -32.69 30.66
C THR A 42 28.33 -32.50 31.60
N GLY A 43 28.12 -31.90 32.78
CA GLY A 43 29.12 -31.84 33.84
C GLY A 43 28.78 -30.87 34.98
N PRO A 44 28.80 -31.29 36.27
CA PRO A 44 28.30 -30.49 37.40
C PRO A 44 29.42 -29.81 38.20
N ALA A 45 29.16 -28.64 38.80
CA ALA A 45 29.58 -28.29 40.18
C ALA A 45 29.38 -26.80 40.54
N THR A 46 28.59 -26.62 41.60
CA THR A 46 28.80 -25.76 42.78
C THR A 46 28.71 -24.22 42.71
N SER A 47 27.69 -23.77 43.45
CA SER A 47 27.69 -22.77 44.53
C SER A 47 27.50 -21.28 44.23
N SER A 48 26.31 -20.84 44.66
CA SER A 48 26.04 -19.66 45.50
C SER A 48 25.93 -18.27 44.86
N GLY A 49 24.67 -17.80 44.83
CA GLY A 49 24.26 -16.40 44.73
C GLY A 49 24.36 -15.87 43.31
N ILE A 50 23.28 -15.70 42.56
CA ILE A 50 22.23 -14.70 42.80
C ILE A 50 20.90 -15.28 42.30
N LEU A 51 19.87 -15.20 43.15
CA LEU A 51 18.50 -15.54 42.81
C LEU A 51 17.90 -14.42 41.95
N GLY A 52 18.23 -14.41 40.66
CA GLY A 52 17.49 -13.69 39.63
C GLY A 52 16.47 -14.66 39.04
N LYS A 53 15.20 -14.51 39.43
CA LYS A 53 14.07 -15.23 38.85
C LYS A 53 14.02 -14.88 37.35
N ILE A 54 14.60 -15.73 36.49
CA ILE A 54 14.32 -15.69 35.06
C ILE A 54 12.89 -16.20 34.94
N THR A 55 11.93 -15.30 35.04
CA THR A 55 10.63 -15.55 34.45
C THR A 55 10.88 -15.65 32.96
N ASN A 56 10.64 -16.83 32.41
CA ASN A 56 10.34 -16.98 31.00
C ASN A 56 9.22 -15.98 30.71
N SER A 57 9.56 -14.82 30.14
CA SER A 57 8.55 -13.91 29.63
C SER A 57 7.98 -14.57 28.39
N SER A 58 7.08 -15.53 28.60
CA SER A 58 5.99 -15.75 27.69
C SER A 58 5.34 -14.38 27.54
N ILE A 59 5.54 -13.76 26.38
CA ILE A 59 4.78 -12.58 26.00
C ILE A 59 3.35 -13.07 25.89
N GLU A 60 2.59 -12.97 26.98
CA GLU A 60 1.14 -13.11 26.95
C GLU A 60 0.63 -11.85 26.27
N VAL A 61 0.39 -11.97 24.97
CA VAL A 61 -0.29 -10.95 24.17
C VAL A 61 -1.75 -10.96 24.63
N GLN A 62 -2.12 -9.99 25.48
CA GLN A 62 -3.51 -9.82 25.93
C GLN A 62 -4.36 -9.25 24.78
N ALA A 63 -5.67 -9.52 24.75
CA ALA A 63 -6.62 -8.94 23.79
C ALA A 63 -6.60 -7.40 23.73
N ALA A 64 -6.06 -6.73 24.76
CA ALA A 64 -5.78 -5.30 24.76
C ALA A 64 -4.72 -4.86 23.71
N SER A 65 -3.87 -5.77 23.24
CA SER A 65 -2.83 -5.50 22.23
C SER A 65 -3.36 -5.39 20.80
N LEU A 66 -4.50 -6.01 20.47
CA LEU A 66 -5.06 -5.88 19.12
C LEU A 66 -5.52 -4.45 18.84
N GLY A 67 -6.00 -3.73 19.85
CA GLY A 67 -6.33 -2.30 19.71
C GLY A 67 -5.10 -1.42 19.46
N GLU A 68 -3.90 -1.90 19.78
CA GLU A 68 -2.62 -1.23 19.51
C GLU A 68 -2.07 -1.55 18.11
N VAL A 69 -2.62 -2.60 17.48
CA VAL A 69 -2.14 -3.15 16.20
C VAL A 69 -3.20 -3.04 15.09
N GLN A 70 -4.43 -2.62 15.39
CA GLN A 70 -5.49 -2.48 14.40
C GLN A 70 -5.21 -1.30 13.46
N LEU A 71 -5.36 -1.53 12.15
CA LEU A 71 -5.28 -0.48 11.12
C LEU A 71 -6.63 0.05 10.68
N LEU A 72 -7.64 -0.82 10.68
CA LEU A 72 -8.94 -0.55 10.09
C LEU A 72 -10.05 -0.69 11.13
N THR A 73 -10.95 0.29 11.18
CA THR A 73 -12.25 0.19 11.86
C THR A 73 -13.35 -0.14 10.88
N ASP A 74 -14.53 -0.49 11.42
CA ASP A 74 -15.72 -0.84 10.64
C ASP A 74 -15.42 -1.93 9.60
N VAL A 75 -14.61 -2.91 10.01
CA VAL A 75 -14.16 -3.99 9.14
C VAL A 75 -15.34 -4.88 8.80
N ASN A 76 -15.58 -5.06 7.50
CA ASN A 76 -16.57 -5.98 6.98
C ASN A 76 -15.86 -7.01 6.09
N ILE A 77 -16.12 -8.29 6.38
CA ILE A 77 -15.61 -9.42 5.62
C ILE A 77 -16.76 -9.98 4.79
N THR A 78 -16.47 -10.40 3.57
CA THR A 78 -17.42 -11.14 2.74
C THR A 78 -16.69 -12.27 2.05
N ALA A 79 -17.29 -13.45 2.11
CA ALA A 79 -16.77 -14.67 1.52
C ALA A 79 -17.82 -15.32 0.62
N ASN A 80 -17.45 -15.61 -0.62
CA ASN A 80 -18.33 -16.29 -1.56
C ASN A 80 -17.66 -17.56 -2.06
N LEU A 81 -18.30 -18.70 -1.79
CA LEU A 81 -17.87 -20.00 -2.27
C LEU A 81 -18.61 -20.34 -3.55
N THR A 82 -17.87 -20.66 -4.61
CA THR A 82 -18.40 -21.17 -5.87
C THR A 82 -17.83 -22.55 -6.13
N GLU A 83 -18.71 -23.55 -6.28
CA GLU A 83 -18.32 -24.91 -6.59
C GLU A 83 -18.00 -25.07 -8.10
N ASN A 84 -16.89 -25.76 -8.38
CA ASN A 84 -16.53 -26.24 -9.71
C ASN A 84 -16.22 -27.74 -9.62
N THR A 85 -16.02 -28.38 -10.77
CA THR A 85 -15.84 -29.85 -10.88
C THR A 85 -14.74 -30.39 -9.98
N ASP A 86 -13.54 -29.79 -10.01
CA ASP A 86 -12.38 -30.31 -9.24
C ASP A 86 -11.95 -29.40 -8.09
N THR A 87 -12.60 -28.23 -7.94
CA THR A 87 -12.20 -27.21 -6.96
C THR A 87 -13.37 -26.31 -6.55
N TYR A 88 -13.30 -25.76 -5.34
CA TYR A 88 -14.08 -24.59 -4.96
C TYR A 88 -13.27 -23.31 -5.16
N THR A 89 -13.91 -22.30 -5.73
CA THR A 89 -13.39 -20.92 -5.76
C THR A 89 -13.94 -20.17 -4.55
N LEU A 90 -13.04 -19.68 -3.70
CA LEU A 90 -13.37 -18.87 -2.54
C LEU A 90 -12.94 -17.42 -2.82
N ASP A 91 -13.91 -16.55 -3.11
CA ASP A 91 -13.68 -15.12 -3.27
C ASP A 91 -13.82 -14.43 -1.91
N LEU A 92 -12.75 -13.75 -1.48
CA LEU A 92 -12.66 -13.05 -0.21
C LEU A 92 -12.54 -11.56 -0.44
N ASN A 93 -13.38 -10.80 0.27
CA ASN A 93 -13.32 -9.35 0.34
C ASN A 93 -13.21 -8.91 1.80
N LEU A 94 -12.33 -7.94 2.04
CA LEU A 94 -12.23 -7.20 3.29
C LEU A 94 -12.37 -5.73 2.96
N THR A 95 -13.29 -5.04 3.63
CA THR A 95 -13.39 -3.59 3.60
C THR A 95 -13.27 -3.01 5.01
N GLY A 96 -12.79 -1.77 5.12
CA GLY A 96 -12.72 -1.05 6.38
C GLY A 96 -12.28 0.39 6.17
N THR A 97 -12.22 1.17 7.24
CA THR A 97 -11.76 2.55 7.22
C THR A 97 -10.48 2.68 8.02
N GLY A 98 -9.46 3.34 7.46
CA GLY A 98 -8.22 3.65 8.15
C GLY A 98 -8.46 4.35 9.48
N LEU A 99 -7.84 3.84 10.55
CA LEU A 99 -7.87 4.46 11.85
C LEU A 99 -7.10 5.78 11.82
N ALA A 100 -7.66 6.82 12.45
CA ALA A 100 -7.07 8.15 12.46
C ALA A 100 -5.67 8.17 13.11
N ASP A 101 -5.40 7.35 14.13
CA ASP A 101 -4.09 7.31 14.80
C ASP A 101 -3.06 6.39 14.12
N VAL A 102 -3.35 5.89 12.90
CA VAL A 102 -2.41 5.04 12.17
C VAL A 102 -1.46 5.88 11.34
N GLU A 103 -0.34 6.23 11.95
CA GLU A 103 0.81 6.80 11.26
C GLU A 103 1.36 5.81 10.20
N LEU A 104 1.89 6.33 9.08
CA LEU A 104 2.74 5.60 8.12
C LEU A 104 4.05 5.07 8.73
N VAL A 105 4.32 5.36 10.01
CA VAL A 105 5.48 4.86 10.77
C VAL A 105 5.43 3.33 11.00
N SER A 106 4.28 2.66 10.95
CA SER A 106 4.24 1.19 11.01
C SER A 106 4.65 0.60 9.64
N PRO A 107 5.76 -0.18 9.57
CA PRO A 107 6.29 -0.65 8.28
C PRO A 107 5.34 -1.63 7.58
N ASP A 108 4.60 -2.41 8.36
CA ASP A 108 3.72 -3.44 7.86
C ASP A 108 2.28 -2.92 7.85
N ARG A 109 1.65 -2.97 6.67
CA ARG A 109 0.20 -2.77 6.55
C ARG A 109 -0.39 -3.99 5.93
N VAL A 110 -1.07 -4.76 6.77
CA VAL A 110 -1.40 -6.14 6.46
C VAL A 110 -2.89 -6.34 6.59
N ALA A 111 -3.51 -6.85 5.53
CA ALA A 111 -4.84 -7.45 5.62
C ALA A 111 -4.66 -8.97 5.80
N VAL A 112 -5.35 -9.52 6.79
CA VAL A 112 -5.33 -10.95 7.08
C VAL A 112 -6.73 -11.51 7.00
N PHE A 113 -6.84 -12.65 6.33
CA PHE A 113 -7.98 -13.55 6.44
C PHE A 113 -7.54 -14.80 7.20
N TYR A 114 -8.40 -15.34 8.04
CA TYR A 114 -8.08 -16.51 8.85
C TYR A 114 -9.28 -17.46 8.91
N SER A 115 -9.05 -18.70 8.50
CA SER A 115 -10.00 -19.80 8.73
C SER A 115 -9.21 -21.06 9.08
N PRO A 116 -9.21 -21.50 10.35
CA PRO A 116 -8.44 -22.67 10.78
C PRO A 116 -8.92 -23.98 10.15
N GLU A 117 -10.20 -24.04 9.76
CA GLU A 117 -10.79 -25.21 9.11
C GLU A 117 -10.32 -25.37 7.65
N LEU A 118 -9.83 -24.28 7.04
CA LEU A 118 -9.23 -24.28 5.71
C LEU A 118 -7.71 -24.45 5.73
N ALA A 119 -7.13 -24.80 6.88
CA ALA A 119 -5.71 -25.09 7.03
C ALA A 119 -5.25 -26.14 6.03
N ASP A 120 -4.08 -25.93 5.42
CA ASP A 120 -3.48 -26.77 4.36
C ASP A 120 -4.31 -26.95 3.06
N LEU A 121 -5.55 -26.43 2.98
CA LEU A 121 -6.43 -26.57 1.82
C LEU A 121 -6.41 -25.38 0.87
N LEU A 122 -5.95 -24.21 1.34
CA LEU A 122 -5.97 -22.97 0.58
C LEU A 122 -4.81 -22.87 -0.42
N THR A 123 -5.14 -22.59 -1.68
CA THR A 123 -4.17 -22.20 -2.71
C THR A 123 -4.57 -20.86 -3.32
N VAL A 124 -3.66 -19.88 -3.34
CA VAL A 124 -3.90 -18.58 -4.00
C VAL A 124 -3.00 -18.47 -5.24
N ASN A 125 -3.63 -18.44 -6.42
CA ASN A 125 -2.95 -18.43 -7.71
C ASN A 125 -2.82 -17.03 -8.33
N ALA A 126 -3.52 -16.04 -7.78
CA ALA A 126 -3.53 -14.66 -8.25
C ALA A 126 -3.18 -13.70 -7.10
N PRO A 127 -2.52 -12.56 -7.40
CA PRO A 127 -2.33 -11.50 -6.42
C PRO A 127 -3.67 -10.93 -5.94
N ALA A 128 -3.69 -10.40 -4.71
CA ALA A 128 -4.82 -9.66 -4.19
C ALA A 128 -4.89 -8.27 -4.83
N ASN A 129 -6.09 -7.78 -5.07
CA ASN A 129 -6.32 -6.40 -5.49
C ASN A 129 -6.55 -5.55 -4.24
N ILE A 130 -5.81 -4.43 -4.17
CA ILE A 130 -5.89 -3.49 -3.06
C ILE A 130 -6.37 -2.17 -3.59
N SER A 131 -7.33 -1.56 -2.89
CA SER A 131 -7.74 -0.18 -3.09
C SER A 131 -7.69 0.54 -1.75
N VAL A 132 -6.99 1.66 -1.69
CA VAL A 132 -6.94 2.53 -0.51
C VAL A 132 -7.28 3.93 -0.98
N GLU A 133 -8.35 4.50 -0.42
CA GLU A 133 -8.61 5.93 -0.51
C GLU A 133 -7.52 6.67 0.27
N ILE A 134 -6.91 7.64 -0.37
CA ILE A 134 -5.87 8.46 0.24
C ILE A 134 -6.53 9.74 0.74
N LEU A 135 -6.39 10.02 2.04
CA LEU A 135 -6.86 11.27 2.61
C LEU A 135 -5.98 12.44 2.11
N PRO A 136 -6.55 13.64 1.95
CA PRO A 136 -5.79 14.79 1.45
C PRO A 136 -4.55 15.07 2.29
N ILE A 137 -3.41 15.22 1.62
CA ILE A 137 -2.14 15.63 2.24
C ILE A 137 -1.98 17.14 2.10
N THR A 138 -1.46 17.77 3.14
CA THR A 138 -1.10 19.20 3.14
C THR A 138 0.41 19.38 3.24
N LEU A 139 0.90 20.58 2.92
CA LEU A 139 2.30 20.92 3.06
C LEU A 139 2.78 20.85 4.53
N SER A 140 1.87 21.05 5.49
CA SER A 140 2.18 20.90 6.92
C SER A 140 2.49 19.45 7.32
N ASP A 141 2.04 18.47 6.54
CA ASP A 141 2.40 17.06 6.72
C ASP A 141 3.79 16.75 6.11
N LEU A 142 4.41 17.72 5.43
CA LEU A 142 5.69 17.61 4.73
C LEU A 142 6.70 18.67 5.19
N PRO A 143 7.12 18.67 6.47
CA PRO A 143 7.90 19.75 7.05
C PRO A 143 9.24 20.02 6.36
N VAL A 144 9.91 18.99 5.80
CA VAL A 144 11.16 19.18 5.05
C VAL A 144 10.90 19.90 3.73
N VAL A 145 9.82 19.53 3.05
CA VAL A 145 9.39 20.17 1.80
C VAL A 145 8.90 21.58 2.07
N GLU A 146 8.07 21.78 3.10
CA GLU A 146 7.50 23.06 3.49
C GLU A 146 8.61 24.09 3.74
N GLY A 147 9.63 23.72 4.52
CA GLY A 147 10.76 24.62 4.78
C GLY A 147 11.52 24.98 3.51
N THR A 148 11.80 23.99 2.66
CA THR A 148 12.61 24.18 1.44
C THR A 148 11.87 25.01 0.38
N ILE A 149 10.59 24.72 0.16
CA ILE A 149 9.75 25.47 -0.79
C ILE A 149 9.41 26.85 -0.23
N GLY A 150 9.14 26.98 1.07
CA GLY A 150 8.77 28.25 1.69
C GLY A 150 9.84 29.33 1.52
N GLU A 151 11.12 29.01 1.75
CA GLU A 151 12.24 29.94 1.53
C GLU A 151 12.37 30.36 0.05
N LEU A 152 12.23 29.38 -0.85
CA LEU A 152 12.36 29.60 -2.28
C LEU A 152 11.21 30.45 -2.84
N THR A 153 9.98 30.12 -2.45
CA THR A 153 8.77 30.83 -2.86
C THR A 153 8.74 32.25 -2.29
N SER A 154 9.22 32.47 -1.06
CA SER A 154 9.38 33.83 -0.49
C SER A 154 10.35 34.69 -1.31
N THR A 155 11.50 34.11 -1.67
CA THR A 155 12.49 34.79 -2.52
C THR A 155 11.90 35.07 -3.91
N LEU A 156 11.25 34.09 -4.51
CA LEU A 156 10.65 34.19 -5.83
C LEU A 156 9.53 35.24 -5.88
N ASN A 157 8.61 35.25 -4.91
CA ASN A 157 7.55 36.25 -4.79
C ASN A 157 8.11 37.68 -4.71
N THR A 158 9.21 37.87 -3.96
CA THR A 158 9.87 39.18 -3.86
C THR A 158 10.45 39.60 -5.21
N THR A 159 11.23 38.73 -5.84
CA THR A 159 11.90 39.03 -7.11
C THR A 159 10.90 39.24 -8.26
N VAL A 160 9.84 38.44 -8.33
CA VAL A 160 8.77 38.61 -9.32
C VAL A 160 7.98 39.89 -9.05
N GLY A 161 7.69 40.22 -7.79
CA GLY A 161 7.03 41.49 -7.44
C GLY A 161 7.84 42.74 -7.83
N GLU A 162 9.17 42.69 -7.67
CA GLU A 162 10.07 43.75 -8.14
C GLU A 162 10.07 43.88 -9.67
N LEU A 163 10.08 42.75 -10.39
CA LEU A 163 9.97 42.72 -11.84
C LEU A 163 8.64 43.33 -12.33
N VAL A 164 7.51 42.87 -11.77
CA VAL A 164 6.17 43.37 -12.11
C VAL A 164 6.12 44.89 -11.87
N SER A 165 6.60 45.36 -10.73
CA SER A 165 6.67 46.79 -10.41
C SER A 165 7.50 47.60 -11.42
N ALA A 166 8.62 47.03 -11.90
CA ALA A 166 9.46 47.65 -12.91
C ALA A 166 8.76 47.70 -14.29
N VAL A 167 8.06 46.64 -14.66
CA VAL A 167 7.26 46.55 -15.90
C VAL A 167 6.11 47.55 -15.86
N ASP A 168 5.35 47.60 -14.77
CA ASP A 168 4.22 48.52 -14.59
C ASP A 168 4.67 49.98 -14.69
N THR A 169 5.80 50.34 -14.08
CA THR A 169 6.37 51.70 -14.19
C THR A 169 6.65 52.11 -15.64
N ILE A 170 7.01 51.16 -16.51
CA ILE A 170 7.25 51.42 -17.94
C ILE A 170 5.94 51.50 -18.72
N LEU A 171 4.96 50.64 -18.39
CA LEU A 171 3.65 50.58 -19.04
C LEU A 171 2.74 51.76 -18.67
N ASP A 172 2.87 52.30 -17.46
CA ASP A 172 2.10 53.47 -16.99
C ASP A 172 2.54 54.79 -17.66
N ASN A 173 3.72 54.81 -18.29
CA ASN A 173 4.20 55.98 -18.99
C ASN A 173 3.82 55.92 -20.49
N PRO A 174 2.99 56.85 -20.99
CA PRO A 174 2.45 56.79 -22.35
C PRO A 174 3.50 56.95 -23.45
N LEU A 175 4.71 57.41 -23.13
CA LEU A 175 5.83 57.52 -24.08
C LEU A 175 6.63 56.22 -24.19
N THR A 176 6.62 55.39 -23.16
CA THR A 176 7.41 54.15 -23.08
C THR A 176 6.57 52.90 -23.23
N ALA A 177 5.28 52.94 -22.89
CA ALA A 177 4.34 51.83 -23.06
C ALA A 177 4.30 51.24 -24.49
N PRO A 178 4.33 52.05 -25.57
CA PRO A 178 4.33 51.51 -26.93
C PRO A 178 5.66 50.87 -27.35
N LEU A 179 6.71 51.01 -26.53
CA LEU A 179 8.07 50.61 -26.85
C LEU A 179 8.49 49.31 -26.17
N ILE A 180 7.62 48.69 -25.38
CA ILE A 180 7.93 47.46 -24.65
C ILE A 180 6.91 46.38 -25.00
N ASN A 181 7.39 45.15 -25.15
CA ASN A 181 6.57 43.96 -25.23
C ASN A 181 7.08 42.97 -24.18
N VAL A 182 6.18 42.49 -23.31
CA VAL A 182 6.50 41.56 -22.23
C VAL A 182 5.79 40.24 -22.51
N ASN A 183 6.55 39.18 -22.69
CA ASN A 183 6.03 37.83 -22.93
C ASN A 183 6.36 36.94 -21.73
N GLY A 184 5.45 36.05 -21.33
CA GLY A 184 5.71 35.05 -20.28
C GLY A 184 5.41 35.49 -18.85
N LEU A 185 5.05 36.76 -18.62
CA LEU A 185 4.81 37.28 -17.26
C LEU A 185 3.53 36.71 -16.64
N GLU A 186 2.45 36.58 -17.41
CA GLU A 186 1.19 35.99 -16.95
C GLU A 186 1.36 34.50 -16.62
N GLU A 187 2.12 33.78 -17.45
CA GLU A 187 2.46 32.38 -17.20
C GLU A 187 3.31 32.21 -15.93
N LEU A 188 4.21 33.16 -15.65
CA LEU A 188 5.02 33.16 -14.43
C LEU A 188 4.19 33.44 -13.19
N GLU A 189 3.29 34.41 -13.23
CA GLU A 189 2.35 34.69 -12.14
C GLU A 189 1.45 33.48 -11.87
N THR A 190 0.94 32.83 -12.92
CA THR A 190 0.10 31.63 -12.82
C THR A 190 0.87 30.46 -12.20
N ALA A 191 2.09 30.20 -12.67
CA ALA A 191 2.93 29.13 -12.12
C ALA A 191 3.30 29.38 -10.65
N LEU A 192 3.55 30.64 -10.30
CA LEU A 192 3.85 31.05 -8.93
C LEU A 192 2.63 30.93 -8.02
N GLU A 193 1.44 31.29 -8.49
CA GLU A 193 0.19 31.08 -7.75
C GLU A 193 -0.06 29.59 -7.50
N ALA A 194 0.18 28.73 -8.50
CA ALA A 194 0.08 27.29 -8.33
C ALA A 194 1.08 26.75 -7.29
N LEU A 195 2.34 27.22 -7.33
CA LEU A 195 3.37 26.84 -6.35
C LEU A 195 3.06 27.39 -4.93
N ASN A 196 2.42 28.54 -4.79
CA ASN A 196 1.99 29.06 -3.49
C ASN A 196 0.79 28.28 -2.91
N ASN A 197 0.07 27.50 -3.74
CA ASN A 197 -1.12 26.76 -3.37
C ASN A 197 -0.92 25.24 -3.50
N VAL A 198 0.23 24.73 -3.04
CA VAL A 198 0.61 23.30 -3.16
C VAL A 198 -0.45 22.37 -2.58
N ASP A 199 -1.10 22.76 -1.48
CA ASP A 199 -2.16 21.96 -0.83
C ASP A 199 -3.30 21.59 -1.80
N ASN A 200 -3.68 22.52 -2.69
CA ASN A 200 -4.72 22.25 -3.68
C ASN A 200 -4.28 21.17 -4.69
N ALA A 201 -2.99 21.13 -5.02
CA ALA A 201 -2.44 20.13 -5.94
C ALA A 201 -2.25 18.77 -5.25
N LEU A 202 -1.95 18.75 -3.95
CA LEU A 202 -1.81 17.53 -3.15
C LEU A 202 -3.16 16.89 -2.79
N ALA A 203 -4.24 17.68 -2.73
CA ALA A 203 -5.58 17.16 -2.47
C ALA A 203 -6.11 16.19 -3.54
N ASP A 204 -5.52 16.16 -4.73
CA ASP A 204 -5.91 15.26 -5.83
C ASP A 204 -5.32 13.84 -5.70
N LEU A 205 -4.48 13.59 -4.69
CA LEU A 205 -3.98 12.26 -4.37
C LEU A 205 -5.07 11.45 -3.67
N LEU A 206 -6.07 10.98 -4.43
CA LEU A 206 -7.30 10.41 -3.85
C LEU A 206 -7.30 8.89 -3.72
N GLN A 207 -6.43 8.16 -4.43
CA GLN A 207 -6.51 6.71 -4.43
C GLN A 207 -5.22 6.00 -4.80
N TYR A 208 -4.92 4.96 -4.04
CA TYR A 208 -3.95 3.92 -4.35
C TYR A 208 -4.69 2.66 -4.79
N ASN A 209 -4.29 2.11 -5.94
CA ASN A 209 -4.75 0.80 -6.41
C ASN A 209 -3.54 -0.01 -6.82
N ASP A 210 -3.42 -1.24 -6.32
CA ASP A 210 -2.33 -2.14 -6.69
C ASP A 210 -2.71 -3.62 -6.61
N SER A 211 -1.86 -4.47 -7.17
CA SER A 211 -1.99 -5.91 -7.17
C SER A 211 -0.81 -6.52 -6.41
N VAL A 212 -1.10 -7.06 -5.23
CA VAL A 212 -0.10 -7.41 -4.22
C VAL A 212 0.00 -8.93 -4.07
N PRO A 213 1.21 -9.51 -3.98
CA PRO A 213 1.38 -10.93 -3.70
C PRO A 213 0.71 -11.34 -2.39
N VAL A 214 0.17 -12.55 -2.39
CA VAL A 214 -0.51 -13.13 -1.24
C VAL A 214 0.35 -14.22 -0.63
N GLN A 215 0.49 -14.22 0.69
CA GLN A 215 1.12 -15.31 1.43
C GLN A 215 0.02 -16.16 2.07
N VAL A 216 0.02 -17.45 1.76
CA VAL A 216 -0.87 -18.43 2.40
C VAL A 216 -0.04 -19.26 3.37
N ASN A 217 -0.48 -19.36 4.61
CA ASN A 217 0.19 -20.15 5.64
C ASN A 217 -0.56 -21.47 5.87
N PRO A 218 0.17 -22.54 6.30
CA PRO A 218 -0.43 -23.84 6.62
C PRO A 218 -1.55 -23.78 7.66
N ASP A 219 -1.53 -22.80 8.55
CA ASP A 219 -2.52 -22.62 9.63
C ASP A 219 -3.88 -22.05 9.16
N GLY A 220 -4.06 -21.85 7.86
CA GLY A 220 -5.29 -21.30 7.27
C GLY A 220 -5.35 -19.78 7.27
N SER A 221 -4.24 -19.10 7.60
CA SER A 221 -4.13 -17.65 7.43
C SER A 221 -3.66 -17.26 6.04
N ILE A 222 -4.30 -16.21 5.49
CA ILE A 222 -3.91 -15.55 4.25
C ILE A 222 -3.49 -14.13 4.60
N VAL A 223 -2.25 -13.77 4.26
CA VAL A 223 -1.60 -12.52 4.63
C VAL A 223 -1.32 -11.70 3.36
N VAL A 224 -1.77 -10.47 3.35
CA VAL A 224 -1.59 -9.52 2.24
C VAL A 224 -0.95 -8.24 2.76
N ASN A 225 0.36 -8.07 2.52
CA ASN A 225 1.09 -6.88 2.93
C ASN A 225 1.15 -5.84 1.80
N PHE A 226 0.45 -4.73 1.98
CA PHE A 226 0.37 -3.63 1.00
C PHE A 226 1.09 -2.35 1.48
N GLY A 227 1.78 -2.39 2.62
CA GLY A 227 2.44 -1.23 3.23
C GLY A 227 3.50 -0.60 2.34
N ASP A 228 4.44 -1.42 1.85
CA ASP A 228 5.51 -0.97 0.95
C ASP A 228 4.94 -0.31 -0.31
N GLY A 229 3.92 -0.92 -0.92
CA GLY A 229 3.32 -0.42 -2.16
C GLY A 229 2.64 0.93 -1.96
N LEU A 230 1.85 1.07 -0.89
CA LEU A 230 1.18 2.32 -0.53
C LEU A 230 2.18 3.43 -0.22
N GLY A 231 3.19 3.17 0.60
CA GLY A 231 4.22 4.15 0.96
C GLY A 231 4.99 4.66 -0.25
N ASN A 232 5.47 3.75 -1.11
CA ASN A 232 6.18 4.13 -2.35
C ASN A 232 5.27 4.90 -3.31
N HIS A 233 3.99 4.52 -3.40
CA HIS A 233 3.02 5.23 -4.24
C HIS A 233 2.85 6.67 -3.76
N LEU A 234 2.62 6.85 -2.46
CA LEU A 234 2.43 8.16 -1.86
C LEU A 234 3.65 9.06 -2.02
N GLU A 235 4.83 8.55 -1.70
CA GLU A 235 6.11 9.25 -1.89
C GLU A 235 6.25 9.70 -3.35
N THR A 236 6.04 8.78 -4.29
CA THR A 236 6.16 9.09 -5.73
C THR A 236 5.13 10.13 -6.17
N ALA A 237 3.88 10.01 -5.71
CA ALA A 237 2.81 10.89 -6.15
C ALA A 237 2.98 12.32 -5.62
N VAL A 238 3.32 12.47 -4.34
CA VAL A 238 3.65 13.76 -3.72
C VAL A 238 4.87 14.39 -4.41
N GLN A 239 5.93 13.61 -4.60
CA GLN A 239 7.14 14.04 -5.28
C GLN A 239 6.84 14.52 -6.72
N ASP A 240 6.06 13.77 -7.50
CA ASP A 240 5.70 14.12 -8.87
C ASP A 240 4.89 15.42 -8.93
N VAL A 241 3.95 15.64 -8.00
CA VAL A 241 3.17 16.89 -7.91
C VAL A 241 4.08 18.09 -7.65
N ILE A 242 4.94 18.00 -6.62
CA ILE A 242 5.85 19.09 -6.25
C ILE A 242 6.82 19.40 -7.40
N ILE A 243 7.43 18.36 -7.99
CA ILE A 243 8.35 18.50 -9.13
C ILE A 243 7.65 19.15 -10.32
N GLN A 244 6.39 18.82 -10.58
CA GLN A 244 5.63 19.44 -11.67
C GLN A 244 5.44 20.94 -11.43
N LEU A 245 5.02 21.35 -10.22
CA LEU A 245 4.86 22.77 -9.88
C LEU A 245 6.17 23.56 -10.03
N LEU A 246 7.28 22.99 -9.54
CA LEU A 246 8.60 23.61 -9.69
C LEU A 246 9.04 23.71 -11.16
N ASN A 247 8.79 22.67 -11.96
CA ASN A 247 9.07 22.69 -13.40
C ASN A 247 8.25 23.72 -14.16
N ASP A 248 6.99 23.93 -13.77
CA ASP A 248 6.12 24.94 -14.36
C ASP A 248 6.69 26.34 -14.11
N VAL A 249 7.16 26.62 -12.89
CA VAL A 249 7.86 27.86 -12.55
C VAL A 249 9.16 28.01 -13.34
N VAL A 250 10.01 26.97 -13.39
CA VAL A 250 11.27 26.98 -14.18
C VAL A 250 10.99 27.29 -15.65
N SER A 251 9.94 26.68 -16.21
CA SER A 251 9.55 26.88 -17.60
C SER A 251 9.06 28.31 -17.83
N ALA A 252 8.27 28.86 -16.92
CA ALA A 252 7.77 30.23 -17.02
C ALA A 252 8.89 31.27 -16.90
N ILE A 253 9.83 31.11 -15.95
CA ILE A 253 11.01 31.97 -15.84
C ILE A 253 11.87 31.88 -17.11
N SER A 254 12.04 30.68 -17.67
CA SER A 254 12.85 30.49 -18.88
C SER A 254 12.23 31.12 -20.13
N ALA A 255 10.90 31.14 -20.21
CA ALA A 255 10.14 31.74 -21.31
C ALA A 255 9.99 33.27 -21.18
N LEU A 256 10.32 33.84 -20.01
CA LEU A 256 10.20 35.26 -19.73
C LEU A 256 11.16 36.08 -20.61
N GLU A 257 10.57 36.89 -21.48
CA GLU A 257 11.30 37.78 -22.38
C GLU A 257 10.67 39.15 -22.42
N VAL A 258 11.53 40.18 -22.44
CA VAL A 258 11.13 41.57 -22.58
C VAL A 258 11.82 42.15 -23.79
N GLU A 259 11.04 42.50 -24.80
CA GLU A 259 11.52 43.16 -26.01
C GLU A 259 11.31 44.67 -25.91
N ILE A 260 12.33 45.45 -26.30
CA ILE A 260 12.31 46.90 -26.19
C ILE A 260 12.65 47.54 -27.54
N LEU A 261 11.69 48.29 -28.09
CA LEU A 261 11.82 49.08 -29.29
C LEU A 261 12.45 50.45 -28.94
N GLY A 262 13.79 50.56 -29.01
CA GLY A 262 14.47 51.86 -28.87
C GLY A 262 15.67 51.94 -27.93
N GLY A 263 16.19 50.80 -27.44
CA GLY A 263 17.56 50.64 -26.92
C GLY A 263 17.96 51.40 -25.64
N SER A 264 17.10 52.25 -25.07
CA SER A 264 17.42 53.06 -23.88
C SER A 264 16.66 52.67 -22.61
N ILE A 265 15.69 51.75 -22.72
CA ILE A 265 14.94 51.18 -21.59
C ILE A 265 15.52 49.79 -21.34
N SER A 266 15.62 49.37 -20.08
CA SER A 266 16.06 48.03 -19.69
C SER A 266 15.18 47.54 -18.55
N VAL A 267 14.71 46.29 -18.65
CA VAL A 267 14.05 45.59 -17.55
C VAL A 267 15.04 44.58 -16.99
N PRO A 268 15.35 44.61 -15.67
CA PRO A 268 16.29 43.69 -15.07
C PRO A 268 15.66 42.30 -14.92
N LEU A 269 15.89 41.42 -15.90
CA LEU A 269 15.42 40.03 -15.85
C LEU A 269 16.36 39.10 -15.07
N GLU A 270 17.63 39.48 -14.91
CA GLU A 270 18.64 38.65 -14.24
C GLU A 270 18.23 38.18 -12.84
N PRO A 271 17.66 39.03 -11.95
CA PRO A 271 17.26 38.56 -10.62
C PRO A 271 16.30 37.37 -10.66
N VAL A 272 15.34 37.38 -11.60
CA VAL A 272 14.37 36.28 -11.77
C VAL A 272 15.06 35.08 -12.45
N LYS A 273 15.90 35.31 -13.45
CA LYS A 273 16.64 34.24 -14.15
C LYS A 273 17.64 33.52 -13.25
N ASP A 274 18.24 34.22 -12.29
CA ASP A 274 19.15 33.64 -11.30
C ASP A 274 18.44 32.61 -10.39
N MET A 275 17.10 32.64 -10.29
CA MET A 275 16.31 31.64 -9.56
C MET A 275 16.21 30.28 -10.27
N LEU A 276 16.55 30.19 -11.57
CA LEU A 276 16.52 28.92 -12.30
C LEU A 276 17.45 27.87 -11.68
N THR A 277 18.63 28.29 -11.22
CA THR A 277 19.63 27.38 -10.63
C THR A 277 19.15 26.77 -9.30
N PRO A 278 18.73 27.56 -8.28
CA PRO A 278 18.21 26.98 -7.03
C PRO A 278 16.95 26.14 -7.25
N LEU A 279 16.05 26.54 -8.16
CA LEU A 279 14.87 25.73 -8.53
C LEU A 279 15.28 24.38 -9.13
N GLN A 280 16.22 24.37 -10.07
CA GLN A 280 16.69 23.12 -10.69
C GLN A 280 17.40 22.21 -9.69
N ASN A 281 18.21 22.78 -8.78
CA ASN A 281 18.86 22.00 -7.73
C ASN A 281 17.84 21.33 -6.80
N LEU A 282 16.74 22.03 -6.46
CA LEU A 282 15.67 21.46 -5.66
C LEU A 282 14.98 20.31 -6.40
N ILE A 283 14.64 20.50 -7.69
CA ILE A 283 14.06 19.47 -8.54
C ILE A 283 14.97 18.24 -8.61
N ASP A 284 16.28 18.43 -8.77
CA ASP A 284 17.26 17.34 -8.86
C ASP A 284 17.39 16.60 -7.52
N ASN A 285 17.40 17.31 -6.39
CA ASN A 285 17.45 16.73 -5.06
C ASN A 285 16.19 15.92 -4.73
N LEU A 286 15.01 16.44 -5.08
CA LEU A 286 13.75 15.69 -5.00
C LEU A 286 13.83 14.46 -5.90
N SER A 287 14.12 14.63 -7.19
CA SER A 287 14.14 13.55 -8.20
C SER A 287 15.12 12.42 -7.88
N SER A 288 16.23 12.74 -7.23
CA SER A 288 17.27 11.77 -6.84
C SER A 288 16.98 11.06 -5.52
N GLY A 289 15.98 11.53 -4.76
CA GLY A 289 15.69 11.05 -3.40
C GLY A 289 16.70 11.55 -2.36
N ALA A 290 17.46 12.62 -2.68
CA ALA A 290 18.32 13.28 -1.69
C ALA A 290 17.49 14.03 -0.63
N ILE A 291 16.29 14.48 -1.03
CA ILE A 291 15.23 14.87 -0.11
C ILE A 291 14.33 13.64 0.05
N ASP A 292 14.39 13.06 1.23
CA ASP A 292 13.65 11.84 1.58
C ASP A 292 12.30 12.21 2.19
N LEU A 293 11.23 11.96 1.44
CA LEU A 293 9.85 12.23 1.88
C LEU A 293 9.29 11.11 2.74
N SER A 294 9.97 9.96 2.85
CA SER A 294 9.45 8.81 3.58
C SER A 294 9.25 9.14 5.06
N ASN A 295 10.15 9.92 5.68
CA ASN A 295 10.03 10.31 7.08
C ASN A 295 8.91 11.33 7.32
N ASP A 296 8.73 12.27 6.40
CA ASP A 296 7.66 13.27 6.48
C ASP A 296 6.30 12.58 6.35
N LEU A 297 6.16 11.78 5.29
CA LEU A 297 4.96 11.00 5.04
C LEU A 297 4.70 9.96 6.12
N ALA A 298 5.72 9.43 6.80
CA ALA A 298 5.53 8.50 7.92
C ALA A 298 4.58 9.06 8.97
N SER A 299 4.61 10.37 9.22
CA SER A 299 3.71 11.01 10.19
C SER A 299 2.32 11.38 9.62
N ALA A 300 2.12 11.27 8.31
CA ALA A 300 0.89 11.70 7.65
C ALA A 300 -0.23 10.65 7.81
N GLN A 301 -1.41 11.11 8.20
CA GLN A 301 -2.62 10.30 8.32
C GLN A 301 -3.33 10.25 6.97
N VAL A 302 -3.06 9.22 6.18
CA VAL A 302 -3.46 9.20 4.78
C VAL A 302 -4.41 8.07 4.40
N MET A 303 -4.79 7.18 5.30
CA MET A 303 -5.67 6.06 4.94
C MET A 303 -7.13 6.37 5.21
N GLY A 304 -7.93 6.39 4.14
CA GLY A 304 -9.38 6.43 4.15
C GLY A 304 -9.98 5.02 4.01
N GLN A 305 -11.03 4.89 3.21
CA GLN A 305 -11.65 3.60 2.93
C GLN A 305 -10.67 2.65 2.22
N THR A 306 -10.57 1.42 2.72
CA THR A 306 -9.68 0.38 2.21
C THR A 306 -10.48 -0.85 1.81
N SER A 307 -10.15 -1.45 0.66
CA SER A 307 -10.66 -2.72 0.16
C SER A 307 -9.51 -3.65 -0.20
N VAL A 308 -9.65 -4.92 0.16
CA VAL A 308 -8.75 -6.01 -0.21
C VAL A 308 -9.58 -7.15 -0.77
N ASP A 309 -9.30 -7.51 -2.01
CA ASP A 309 -10.02 -8.52 -2.78
C ASP A 309 -9.07 -9.61 -3.24
N LEU A 310 -9.36 -10.87 -2.94
CA LEU A 310 -8.57 -12.00 -3.41
C LEU A 310 -9.44 -13.21 -3.71
N SER A 311 -8.89 -14.14 -4.49
CA SER A 311 -9.56 -15.40 -4.83
C SER A 311 -8.62 -16.56 -4.48
N ALA A 312 -9.11 -17.48 -3.67
CA ALA A 312 -8.44 -18.71 -3.28
C ALA A 312 -9.13 -19.91 -3.92
N THR A 313 -8.40 -21.01 -4.01
CA THR A 313 -8.87 -22.29 -4.51
C THR A 313 -8.74 -23.32 -3.40
N ILE A 314 -9.78 -24.14 -3.26
CA ILE A 314 -9.86 -25.27 -2.31
C ILE A 314 -10.13 -26.53 -3.16
N PRO A 315 -9.50 -27.68 -2.88
CA PRO A 315 -9.83 -28.93 -3.56
C PRO A 315 -11.31 -29.28 -3.43
N ASN A 316 -11.90 -29.86 -4.48
CA ASN A 316 -13.20 -30.53 -4.43
C ASN A 316 -12.99 -32.01 -4.77
N PRO A 317 -13.27 -32.96 -3.86
CA PRO A 317 -13.82 -32.77 -2.52
C PRO A 317 -12.79 -32.14 -1.55
N SER A 318 -13.28 -31.31 -0.63
CA SER A 318 -12.46 -30.65 0.40
C SER A 318 -12.36 -31.44 1.69
N GLY A 319 -13.24 -32.43 1.90
CA GLY A 319 -13.43 -33.13 3.17
C GLY A 319 -14.11 -32.28 4.26
N LEU A 320 -14.68 -31.13 3.90
CA LEU A 320 -15.39 -30.23 4.82
C LEU A 320 -16.89 -30.28 4.54
N SER A 321 -17.70 -30.18 5.60
CA SER A 321 -19.15 -30.05 5.51
C SER A 321 -19.68 -28.97 6.45
N GLY A 322 -20.81 -28.36 6.08
CA GLY A 322 -21.47 -27.34 6.90
C GLY A 322 -20.82 -25.97 6.83
N ASP A 323 -21.09 -25.15 7.86
CA ASP A 323 -20.69 -23.74 7.92
C ASP A 323 -19.25 -23.62 8.43
N VAL A 324 -18.39 -23.04 7.60
CA VAL A 324 -16.98 -22.76 7.88
C VAL A 324 -16.78 -21.26 8.08
N PRO A 325 -16.36 -20.80 9.27
CA PRO A 325 -16.17 -19.38 9.55
C PRO A 325 -14.88 -18.83 8.92
N ILE A 326 -14.94 -17.58 8.50
CA ILE A 326 -13.82 -16.82 7.95
C ILE A 326 -13.74 -15.48 8.69
N TYR A 327 -12.61 -15.26 9.33
CA TYR A 327 -12.30 -14.03 10.06
C TYR A 327 -11.38 -13.15 9.24
N GLY A 328 -11.38 -11.85 9.51
CA GLY A 328 -10.39 -10.97 8.91
C GLY A 328 -10.20 -9.66 9.64
N ALA A 329 -9.02 -9.06 9.45
CA ALA A 329 -8.64 -7.79 10.05
C ALA A 329 -7.57 -7.07 9.22
N GLY A 330 -7.57 -5.75 9.28
CA GLY A 330 -6.43 -4.93 8.86
C GLY A 330 -5.57 -4.56 10.07
N ILE A 331 -4.28 -4.83 10.02
CA ILE A 331 -3.35 -4.71 11.15
C ILE A 331 -1.95 -4.22 10.77
N SER A 332 -1.27 -3.57 11.71
CA SER A 332 -0.02 -2.83 11.54
C SER A 332 1.25 -3.67 11.77
N ASP A 333 1.09 -4.99 11.88
CA ASP A 333 2.17 -5.96 12.12
C ASP A 333 1.93 -7.22 11.27
N SER A 334 3.01 -7.88 10.88
CA SER A 334 2.98 -9.20 10.23
C SER A 334 2.93 -10.35 11.25
N VAL A 335 3.20 -10.09 12.53
CA VAL A 335 3.10 -11.08 13.61
C VAL A 335 1.80 -10.89 14.38
N ILE A 336 0.95 -11.92 14.33
CA ILE A 336 -0.44 -11.87 14.83
C ILE A 336 -0.68 -13.03 15.76
N ASP A 337 -1.38 -12.78 16.85
CA ASP A 337 -2.05 -13.84 17.60
C ASP A 337 -3.35 -14.21 16.86
N LEU A 338 -3.24 -15.10 15.86
CA LEU A 338 -4.35 -15.58 15.02
C LEU A 338 -5.59 -16.02 15.84
N PRO A 339 -5.44 -16.70 17.00
CA PRO A 339 -6.54 -16.96 17.92
C PRO A 339 -7.35 -15.75 18.39
N LEU A 340 -6.78 -14.54 18.37
CA LEU A 340 -7.53 -13.34 18.73
C LEU A 340 -8.38 -12.83 17.56
N LEU A 341 -8.07 -13.19 16.30
CA LEU A 341 -8.89 -12.82 15.14
C LEU A 341 -10.27 -13.49 15.19
N SER A 342 -10.35 -14.73 15.67
CA SER A 342 -11.64 -15.42 15.85
C SER A 342 -12.49 -14.85 16.98
N SER A 343 -11.91 -14.00 17.84
CA SER A 343 -12.63 -13.25 18.86
C SER A 343 -13.16 -11.89 18.37
N LEU A 344 -12.77 -11.47 17.16
CA LEU A 344 -13.29 -10.27 16.53
C LEU A 344 -14.72 -10.52 16.06
N GLU A 345 -15.60 -9.52 16.23
CA GLU A 345 -16.99 -9.62 15.77
C GLU A 345 -17.13 -9.59 14.24
N SER A 346 -16.05 -9.24 13.51
CA SER A 346 -16.02 -9.14 12.05
C SER A 346 -15.55 -10.45 11.40
N GLY A 347 -16.51 -11.22 10.91
CA GLY A 347 -16.29 -12.42 10.11
C GLY A 347 -17.49 -12.75 9.23
N ASP A 348 -17.30 -13.67 8.29
CA ASP A 348 -18.35 -14.25 7.45
C ASP A 348 -18.28 -15.78 7.54
N SER A 349 -19.25 -16.48 6.97
CA SER A 349 -19.26 -17.94 6.91
C SER A 349 -19.59 -18.43 5.51
N ILE A 350 -18.82 -19.40 5.03
CA ILE A 350 -19.15 -20.15 3.81
C ILE A 350 -19.76 -21.48 4.19
N THR A 351 -20.61 -22.05 3.33
CA THR A 351 -21.22 -23.35 3.57
C THR A 351 -20.74 -24.33 2.51
N PHE A 352 -20.15 -25.44 2.93
CA PHE A 352 -19.88 -26.58 2.05
C PHE A 352 -21.13 -27.45 1.98
N ALA A 353 -21.45 -27.94 0.78
CA ALA A 353 -22.51 -28.93 0.63
C ALA A 353 -22.13 -30.17 1.43
N GLU A 354 -23.10 -30.74 2.15
CA GLU A 354 -22.91 -32.05 2.79
C GLU A 354 -22.64 -33.07 1.68
N PRO A 355 -21.56 -33.87 1.78
CA PRO A 355 -21.33 -34.92 0.81
C PRO A 355 -22.48 -35.93 0.92
N VAL A 356 -22.94 -36.42 -0.23
CA VAL A 356 -24.08 -37.33 -0.30
C VAL A 356 -23.58 -38.73 0.02
N ASP A 357 -24.25 -39.42 0.95
CA ASP A 357 -24.10 -40.84 1.25
C ASP A 357 -25.48 -41.46 0.99
N THR A 358 -25.65 -42.01 -0.20
CA THR A 358 -26.96 -42.41 -0.74
C THR A 358 -27.50 -43.66 -0.04
N ASP A 359 -26.64 -44.56 0.42
CA ASP A 359 -27.04 -45.82 1.04
C ASP A 359 -26.77 -45.93 2.55
N GLY A 360 -26.06 -44.95 3.12
CA GLY A 360 -25.88 -44.75 4.55
C GLY A 360 -24.82 -45.65 5.16
N ASP A 361 -23.84 -46.12 4.39
CA ASP A 361 -22.89 -47.14 4.81
C ASP A 361 -21.65 -46.58 5.52
N GLY A 362 -21.43 -45.26 5.41
CA GLY A 362 -20.30 -44.54 5.99
C GLY A 362 -19.30 -43.99 4.98
N LEU A 363 -19.42 -44.34 3.70
CA LEU A 363 -18.76 -43.68 2.58
C LEU A 363 -19.72 -42.72 1.89
N THR A 364 -19.17 -41.65 1.35
CA THR A 364 -19.92 -40.75 0.47
C THR A 364 -19.95 -41.32 -0.95
N ASP A 365 -20.98 -41.00 -1.75
CA ASP A 365 -21.14 -41.46 -3.14
C ASP A 365 -19.86 -41.25 -3.98
N GLU A 366 -19.10 -40.19 -3.67
CA GLU A 366 -17.83 -39.87 -4.34
C GLU A 366 -16.66 -40.71 -3.83
N GLU A 367 -16.58 -40.97 -2.52
CA GLU A 367 -15.61 -41.92 -1.94
C GLU A 367 -15.85 -43.33 -2.47
N GLU A 368 -17.12 -43.71 -2.65
CA GLU A 368 -17.50 -44.99 -3.24
C GLU A 368 -17.10 -45.08 -4.71
N GLU A 369 -17.29 -44.02 -5.50
CA GLU A 369 -16.82 -43.99 -6.89
C GLU A 369 -15.29 -44.13 -6.97
N GLN A 370 -14.55 -43.56 -6.00
CA GLN A 370 -13.09 -43.67 -5.91
C GLN A 370 -12.62 -45.04 -5.41
N ALA A 371 -13.32 -45.63 -4.45
CA ALA A 371 -13.07 -46.97 -3.93
C ALA A 371 -13.48 -48.06 -4.93
N GLY A 372 -14.37 -47.73 -5.87
CA GLY A 372 -14.94 -48.65 -6.86
C GLY A 372 -16.13 -49.45 -6.35
N THR A 373 -16.81 -48.94 -5.32
CA THR A 373 -18.04 -49.49 -4.71
C THR A 373 -19.28 -48.84 -5.34
N ASP A 374 -20.48 -49.37 -5.11
CA ASP A 374 -21.73 -48.89 -5.70
C ASP A 374 -22.47 -47.96 -4.73
N PRO A 375 -22.63 -46.66 -5.05
CA PRO A 375 -23.27 -45.68 -4.17
C PRO A 375 -24.71 -45.95 -3.71
N ASN A 376 -25.33 -47.02 -4.21
CA ASN A 376 -26.68 -47.40 -3.87
C ASN A 376 -26.74 -48.72 -3.13
N ASN A 377 -25.60 -49.30 -2.76
CA ASN A 377 -25.49 -50.60 -2.15
C ASN A 377 -24.39 -50.63 -1.06
N PRO A 378 -24.77 -50.69 0.23
CA PRO A 378 -23.85 -50.49 1.35
C PRO A 378 -22.86 -51.65 1.57
N ASP A 379 -22.84 -52.64 0.68
CA ASP A 379 -22.04 -53.88 0.70
C ASP A 379 -21.96 -54.36 -0.76
N THR A 380 -21.05 -53.76 -1.52
CA THR A 380 -20.96 -53.92 -2.98
C THR A 380 -20.67 -55.35 -3.40
N ASP A 381 -19.85 -56.06 -2.63
CA ASP A 381 -19.43 -57.42 -2.96
C ASP A 381 -20.28 -58.52 -2.29
N GLY A 382 -21.15 -58.13 -1.34
CA GLY A 382 -22.16 -58.97 -0.72
C GLY A 382 -21.60 -59.93 0.33
N ASP A 383 -20.45 -59.62 0.93
CA ASP A 383 -19.81 -60.48 1.93
C ASP A 383 -20.34 -60.29 3.36
N GLY A 384 -21.12 -59.23 3.56
CA GLY A 384 -21.77 -58.87 4.82
C GLY A 384 -21.00 -57.88 5.69
N ILE A 385 -19.93 -57.27 5.17
CA ILE A 385 -19.24 -56.10 5.72
C ILE A 385 -19.62 -54.89 4.85
N ASN A 386 -19.83 -53.73 5.47
CA ASN A 386 -20.14 -52.54 4.68
C ASN A 386 -18.90 -52.05 3.93
N ASP A 387 -19.08 -51.46 2.74
CA ASP A 387 -17.97 -50.94 1.94
C ASP A 387 -17.15 -49.91 2.74
N GLY A 388 -17.82 -49.05 3.52
CA GLY A 388 -17.14 -48.11 4.43
C GLY A 388 -16.31 -48.75 5.53
N ASP A 389 -16.80 -49.85 6.12
CA ASP A 389 -16.02 -50.59 7.11
C ASP A 389 -14.80 -51.27 6.48
N GLU A 390 -14.89 -51.69 5.22
CA GLU A 390 -13.78 -52.31 4.47
C GLU A 390 -12.70 -51.30 4.10
N VAL A 391 -13.08 -50.09 3.66
CA VAL A 391 -12.14 -49.02 3.30
C VAL A 391 -11.41 -48.49 4.53
N ASP A 392 -12.11 -48.30 5.67
CA ASP A 392 -11.51 -47.75 6.89
C ASP A 392 -10.61 -48.75 7.65
N ASN A 393 -10.87 -50.06 7.53
CA ASN A 393 -10.17 -51.10 8.28
C ASN A 393 -9.21 -51.99 7.45
N GLY A 394 -9.07 -51.73 6.15
CA GLY A 394 -8.37 -52.55 5.15
C GLY A 394 -6.85 -52.42 5.05
#